data_AF-A0A9X2M6T2-F1
#
_entry.id   AF-A0A9X2M6T2-F1
#
_cell.length_a   1.000
_cell.length_b   1.000
_cell.length_c   1.000
_cell.angle_alpha   90.00
_cell.angle_beta   90.00
_cell.angle_gamma   90.00
#
_symmetry.space_group_name_H-M   'P 1'
#
loop_
_entity.id
_entity.type
_entity.pdbx_description
1 polymer ?
#
loop_
_entity_poly.entity_id
_entity_poly.type
_entity_poly.pdbx_seq_one_letter_code
_entity_poly.pdbx_strand_id
1 'polypeptide(L)'
;MTGLYTDLIIGILAIGLGYATLRYNLGRYIIFVNEKKYDNKKVAKVAGTHIMAYGFVSIILLVARYFTMGNKVGNALDKASIAVLFIIGAFMYYNIRKSCKIVKTEEPDKKGIHKKKKKKKKKKRK
;
A
#
# COMPACT_ATOMS: atom_id res chain seq x y z
N MET A 1 26.62 19.75 -0.60
CA MET A 1 25.47 19.96 0.30
C MET A 1 24.12 19.81 -0.39
N THR A 2 23.97 20.11 -1.69
CA THR A 2 22.70 20.02 -2.42
C THR A 2 22.03 18.64 -2.39
N GLY A 3 22.80 17.55 -2.53
CA GLY A 3 22.24 16.18 -2.51
C GLY A 3 21.55 15.77 -1.19
N LEU A 4 22.06 16.25 -0.05
CA LEU A 4 21.48 15.94 1.27
C LEU A 4 20.07 16.51 1.45
N TYR A 5 19.87 17.76 1.00
CA TYR A 5 18.55 18.39 1.04
C TYR A 5 17.57 17.74 0.08
N THR A 6 18.03 17.35 -1.11
CA THR A 6 17.21 16.62 -2.09
C THR A 6 16.75 15.28 -1.53
N ASP A 7 17.64 14.51 -0.90
CA ASP A 7 17.31 13.21 -0.29
C ASP A 7 16.32 13.36 0.87
N LEU A 8 16.45 14.41 1.69
CA LEU A 8 15.51 14.72 2.77
C LEU A 8 14.11 15.03 2.23
N ILE A 9 14.03 15.88 1.19
CA ILE A 9 12.78 16.23 0.55
C ILE A 9 12.12 14.99 -0.06
N ILE A 10 12.88 14.12 -0.70
CA ILE A 10 12.38 12.84 -1.24
C ILE A 10 11.81 11.96 -0.13
N GLY A 11 12.51 11.85 1.01
CA GLY A 11 12.06 11.08 2.16
C GLY A 11 10.73 11.59 2.73
N ILE A 12 10.62 12.91 2.94
CA ILE A 12 9.39 13.54 3.45
C ILE A 12 8.24 13.40 2.43
N LEU A 13 8.52 13.63 1.15
CA LEU A 13 7.54 13.44 0.08
C LEU A 13 7.04 12.00 0.04
N ALA A 14 7.92 11.00 0.16
CA ALA A 14 7.52 9.60 0.20
C ALA A 14 6.57 9.30 1.38
N ILE A 15 6.82 9.87 2.57
CA ILE A 15 5.91 9.72 3.71
C ILE A 15 4.54 10.35 3.39
N GLY A 16 4.52 11.57 2.86
CA GLY A 16 3.28 12.26 2.49
C GLY A 16 2.49 11.51 1.41
N LEU A 17 3.19 11.01 0.39
CA LEU A 17 2.60 10.27 -0.72
C LEU A 17 2.08 8.89 -0.28
N GLY A 18 2.79 8.22 0.63
CA GLY A 18 2.33 6.98 1.26
C GLY A 18 1.10 7.17 2.13
N TYR A 19 1.05 8.25 2.92
CA TYR A 19 -0.13 8.63 3.69
C TYR A 19 -1.33 8.95 2.79
N ALA A 20 -1.13 9.76 1.74
CA ALA A 20 -2.16 10.08 0.77
C ALA A 20 -2.67 8.82 0.06
N THR A 21 -1.78 7.90 -0.31
CA THR A 21 -2.14 6.61 -0.92
C THR A 21 -3.07 5.80 -0.02
N LEU A 22 -2.79 5.77 1.28
CA LEU A 22 -3.61 5.09 2.28
C LEU A 22 -4.95 5.80 2.53
N ARG A 23 -4.95 7.14 2.63
CA ARG A 23 -6.14 7.93 2.96
C ARG A 23 -7.14 8.02 1.80
N TYR A 24 -6.66 8.15 0.57
CA TYR A 24 -7.47 8.35 -0.63
C TYR A 24 -7.69 7.08 -1.46
N ASN A 25 -7.23 5.92 -0.97
CA ASN A 25 -7.35 4.64 -1.68
C ASN A 25 -6.78 4.68 -3.12
N LEU A 26 -5.57 5.20 -3.27
CA LEU A 26 -4.92 5.43 -4.57
C LEU A 26 -4.24 4.18 -5.15
N GLY A 27 -4.61 2.97 -4.70
CA GLY A 27 -3.99 1.72 -5.14
C GLY A 27 -4.09 1.46 -6.65
N ARG A 28 -5.10 2.02 -7.30
CA ARG A 28 -5.30 1.96 -8.76
C ARG A 28 -4.24 2.69 -9.58
N TYR A 29 -3.56 3.66 -8.99
CA TYR A 29 -2.55 4.47 -9.68
C TYR A 29 -1.15 3.82 -9.66
N ILE A 30 -1.03 2.63 -9.05
CA ILE A 30 0.22 1.90 -8.99
C ILE A 30 0.40 1.12 -10.30
N ILE A 31 1.50 1.39 -10.99
CA ILE A 31 1.82 0.92 -12.36
C ILE A 31 1.65 -0.61 -12.53
N PHE A 32 1.84 -1.40 -11.47
CA PHE A 32 1.76 -2.86 -11.50
C PHE A 32 0.43 -3.46 -11.02
N VAL A 33 -0.57 -2.62 -10.73
CA VAL A 33 -1.86 -3.03 -10.18
C VAL A 33 -2.94 -2.90 -11.25
N ASN A 34 -3.56 -4.03 -11.60
CA ASN A 34 -4.75 -4.03 -12.45
C ASN A 34 -6.00 -4.04 -11.55
N GLU A 35 -6.84 -3.01 -11.66
CA GLU A 35 -8.12 -2.91 -10.92
C GLU A 35 -9.04 -4.11 -11.15
N LYS A 36 -8.91 -4.81 -12.29
CA LYS A 36 -9.70 -6.02 -12.60
C LYS A 36 -9.21 -7.27 -11.87
N LYS A 37 -7.99 -7.25 -11.31
CA LYS A 37 -7.36 -8.42 -10.67
C LYS A 37 -7.13 -8.23 -9.16
N TYR A 38 -7.06 -6.99 -8.70
CA TYR A 38 -6.68 -6.65 -7.33
C TYR A 38 -7.65 -5.66 -6.68
N ASP A 39 -7.94 -5.86 -5.39
CA ASP A 39 -8.79 -4.99 -4.58
C ASP A 39 -8.06 -3.68 -4.28
N ASN A 40 -8.55 -2.58 -4.85
CA ASN A 40 -7.96 -1.25 -4.74
C ASN A 40 -7.73 -0.81 -3.27
N LYS A 41 -8.66 -1.12 -2.34
CA LYS A 41 -8.50 -0.72 -0.93
C LYS A 41 -7.37 -1.47 -0.26
N LYS A 42 -7.25 -2.78 -0.52
CA LYS A 42 -6.17 -3.61 0.03
C LYS A 42 -4.83 -3.22 -0.56
N VAL A 43 -4.79 -2.97 -1.87
CA VAL A 43 -3.58 -2.48 -2.56
C VAL A 43 -3.14 -1.14 -1.97
N ALA A 44 -4.05 -0.18 -1.84
CA ALA A 44 -3.74 1.15 -1.31
C ALA A 44 -3.16 1.08 0.10
N LYS A 45 -3.71 0.20 0.95
CA LYS A 45 -3.19 -0.03 2.30
C LYS A 45 -1.78 -0.61 2.25
N VAL A 46 -1.57 -1.69 1.50
CA VAL A 46 -0.25 -2.35 1.41
C VAL A 46 0.79 -1.40 0.82
N ALA A 47 0.51 -0.81 -0.33
CA ALA A 47 1.43 0.08 -1.01
C ALA A 47 1.69 1.37 -0.21
N GLY A 48 0.65 2.00 0.34
CA GLY A 48 0.80 3.19 1.18
C GLY A 48 1.73 2.94 2.37
N THR A 49 1.56 1.81 3.06
CA THR A 49 2.47 1.42 4.16
C THR A 49 3.91 1.20 3.69
N HIS A 50 4.14 0.53 2.55
CA HIS A 50 5.50 0.30 2.05
C HIS A 50 6.16 1.59 1.55
N ILE A 51 5.40 2.50 0.93
CA ILE A 51 5.87 3.82 0.50
C ILE A 51 6.23 4.69 1.72
N MET A 52 5.40 4.69 2.77
CA MET A 52 5.74 5.38 4.03
C MET A 52 7.00 4.78 4.68
N ALA A 53 7.10 3.45 4.74
CA ALA A 53 8.27 2.77 5.28
C ALA A 53 9.54 3.12 4.51
N TYR A 54 9.47 3.19 3.18
CA TYR A 54 10.58 3.68 2.34
C TYR A 54 11.00 5.10 2.72
N GLY A 55 10.04 6.01 2.92
CA GLY A 55 10.33 7.37 3.36
C GLY A 55 11.06 7.43 4.70
N PHE A 56 10.62 6.65 5.70
CA PHE A 56 11.31 6.55 7.00
C PHE A 56 12.73 5.99 6.87
N VAL A 57 12.89 4.88 6.13
CA VAL A 57 14.20 4.24 5.93
C VAL A 57 15.16 5.18 5.19
N SER A 58 14.67 5.94 4.22
CA SER A 58 15.46 6.93 3.47
C SER A 58 15.98 8.04 4.39
N ILE A 59 15.16 8.55 5.30
CA ILE A 59 15.58 9.57 6.29
C ILE A 59 16.63 9.00 7.24
N ILE A 60 16.46 7.76 7.72
CA ILE A 60 17.44 7.11 8.61
C ILE A 60 18.79 6.91 7.89
N LEU A 61 18.77 6.43 6.64
CA LEU A 61 19.96 6.27 5.81
C LEU A 61 20.65 7.60 5.55
N LEU A 62 19.88 8.68 5.34
CA LEU A 62 20.41 10.02 5.15
C LEU A 62 21.17 10.50 6.39
N VAL A 63 20.58 10.34 7.58
CA VAL A 63 21.22 10.68 8.85
C VAL A 63 22.51 9.87 9.04
N ALA A 64 22.46 8.55 8.79
CA ALA A 64 23.65 7.70 8.88
C ALA A 64 24.75 8.13 7.90
N ARG A 65 24.39 8.52 6.67
CA ARG A 65 25.33 9.02 5.66
C ARG A 65 25.94 10.36 6.07
N TYR A 66 25.16 11.24 6.69
CA TYR A 66 25.65 12.52 7.21
C TYR A 66 26.74 12.32 8.27
N PHE A 67 26.52 11.40 9.23
CA PHE A 67 27.52 11.10 10.28
C PHE A 67 28.76 10.36 9.77
N THR A 68 28.66 9.63 8.65
CA THR A 68 29.76 8.82 8.09
C THR A 68 30.41 9.47 6.86
N MET A 69 30.08 10.74 6.60
CA MET A 69 30.55 11.49 5.44
C MET A 69 32.09 11.61 5.45
N GLY A 70 32.74 11.13 4.39
CA GLY A 70 34.21 11.15 4.26
C GLY A 70 34.91 9.81 4.52
N ASN A 71 34.20 8.79 5.00
CA ASN A 71 34.75 7.44 5.22
C ASN A 71 34.20 6.40 4.22
N LYS A 72 34.89 5.26 4.08
CA LYS A 72 34.46 4.11 3.25
C LYS A 72 33.02 3.65 3.56
N VAL A 73 32.57 3.84 4.80
CA VAL A 73 31.21 3.52 5.27
C VAL A 73 30.15 4.37 4.55
N GLY A 74 30.40 5.65 4.30
CA GLY A 74 29.48 6.53 3.56
C GLY A 74 29.24 6.06 2.12
N ASN A 75 30.26 5.54 1.45
CA ASN A 75 30.12 4.95 0.11
C ASN A 75 29.35 3.62 0.12
N ALA A 76 29.47 2.83 1.18
CA ALA A 76 28.68 1.60 1.34
C ALA A 76 27.20 1.93 1.57
N LEU A 77 26.90 2.95 2.40
CA LEU A 77 25.55 3.44 2.65
C LEU A 77 24.86 3.97 1.38
N ASP A 78 25.59 4.62 0.49
CA ASP A 78 25.05 5.09 -0.79
C ASP A 78 24.67 3.95 -1.74
N LYS A 79 25.46 2.88 -1.78
CA LYS A 79 25.09 1.67 -2.53
C LYS A 79 23.89 0.95 -1.87
N ALA A 80 23.81 0.98 -0.55
CA ALA A 80 22.73 0.37 0.20
C ALA A 80 21.38 1.08 -0.02
N SER A 81 21.36 2.41 -0.13
CA SER A 81 20.12 3.16 -0.37
C SER A 81 19.43 2.76 -1.68
N ILE A 82 20.22 2.55 -2.74
CA ILE A 82 19.74 2.06 -4.03
C ILE A 82 19.15 0.64 -3.88
N ALA A 83 19.86 -0.25 -3.18
CA ALA A 83 19.42 -1.63 -2.96
C ALA A 83 18.09 -1.68 -2.16
N VAL A 84 17.95 -0.83 -1.14
CA VAL A 84 16.72 -0.73 -0.34
C VAL A 84 15.51 -0.37 -1.19
N LEU A 85 15.67 0.48 -2.20
CA LEU A 85 14.61 0.87 -3.13
C LEU A 85 14.07 -0.35 -3.89
N PHE A 86 14.96 -1.20 -4.41
CA PHE A 86 14.60 -2.44 -5.09
C PHE A 86 13.96 -3.46 -4.15
N ILE A 87 14.52 -3.61 -2.94
CA ILE A 87 14.01 -4.56 -1.94
C ILE A 87 12.58 -4.19 -1.54
N ILE A 88 12.33 -2.92 -1.18
CA ILE A 88 11.00 -2.47 -0.78
C ILE A 88 10.00 -2.56 -1.94
N GLY A 89 10.43 -2.21 -3.16
CA GLY A 89 9.61 -2.37 -4.36
C GLY A 89 9.20 -3.82 -4.63
N ALA A 90 10.16 -4.75 -4.55
CA ALA A 90 9.90 -6.19 -4.71
C ALA A 90 9.00 -6.73 -3.60
N PHE A 91 9.22 -6.32 -2.36
CA PHE A 91 8.41 -6.74 -1.22
C PHE A 91 6.97 -6.24 -1.33
N MET A 92 6.80 -4.99 -1.74
CA MET A 92 5.50 -4.39 -2.02
C MET A 92 4.78 -5.15 -3.14
N TYR A 93 5.47 -5.45 -4.25
CA TYR A 93 4.90 -6.22 -5.36
C TYR A 93 4.46 -7.62 -4.92
N TYR A 94 5.30 -8.32 -4.17
CA TYR A 94 4.99 -9.64 -3.65
C TYR A 94 3.75 -9.63 -2.73
N ASN A 95 3.69 -8.66 -1.80
CA ASN A 95 2.57 -8.51 -0.88
C ASN A 95 1.26 -8.14 -1.60
N ILE A 96 1.32 -7.29 -2.62
CA ILE A 96 0.17 -6.99 -3.48
C ILE A 96 -0.30 -8.26 -4.19
N ARG A 97 0.61 -9.01 -4.80
CA ARG A 97 0.29 -10.23 -5.55
C ARG A 97 -0.29 -11.33 -4.66
N LYS A 98 0.18 -11.45 -3.42
CA LYS A 98 -0.26 -12.47 -2.46
C LYS A 98 -1.58 -12.09 -1.77
N SER A 99 -1.70 -10.86 -1.29
CA SER A 99 -2.74 -10.48 -0.33
C SER A 99 -3.87 -9.63 -0.93
N CYS A 100 -3.65 -9.01 -2.10
CA CYS A 100 -4.61 -8.06 -2.65
C CYS A 100 -5.41 -8.60 -3.84
N LYS A 101 -5.24 -9.87 -4.25
CA LYS A 101 -6.06 -10.45 -5.32
C LYS A 101 -7.54 -10.34 -4.97
N ILE A 102 -8.35 -9.99 -5.96
CA ILE A 102 -9.81 -10.07 -5.84
C ILE A 102 -10.13 -11.54 -5.67
N VAL A 103 -10.37 -11.97 -4.44
CA VAL A 103 -11.13 -13.17 -4.19
C VAL A 103 -12.49 -12.88 -4.82
N LYS A 104 -12.79 -13.49 -5.97
CA LYS A 104 -14.18 -13.66 -6.36
C LYS A 104 -14.78 -14.48 -5.24
N THR A 105 -15.42 -13.82 -4.28
CA THR A 105 -16.38 -14.48 -3.43
C THR A 105 -17.45 -14.95 -4.40
N GLU A 106 -17.35 -16.21 -4.84
CA GLU A 106 -18.55 -16.97 -5.10
C GLU A 106 -19.41 -16.78 -3.85
N GLU A 107 -20.61 -16.25 -4.04
CA GLU A 107 -21.67 -16.38 -3.05
C GLU A 107 -21.66 -17.83 -2.54
N PRO A 108 -21.64 -18.10 -1.23
CA PRO A 108 -22.28 -19.30 -0.79
C PRO A 108 -23.78 -19.07 -1.01
N ASP A 109 -24.29 -19.46 -2.18
CA ASP A 109 -25.70 -19.79 -2.40
C ASP A 109 -26.03 -20.95 -1.44
N LYS A 110 -26.26 -20.64 -0.15
CA LYS A 110 -27.00 -21.51 0.75
C LYS A 110 -28.49 -21.27 0.51
N LYS A 111 -29.01 -21.85 -0.57
CA LYS A 111 -30.45 -22.10 -0.76
C LYS A 111 -30.99 -23.08 0.28
N GLY A 112 -32.08 -22.67 0.93
CA GLY A 112 -33.11 -23.52 1.54
C GLY A 112 -32.77 -24.04 2.94
N ILE A 113 -33.51 -23.73 4.00
CA ILE A 113 -34.90 -24.13 4.31
C ILE A 113 -35.32 -23.19 5.48
N HIS A 114 -36.47 -22.52 5.59
CA HIS A 114 -37.85 -22.86 5.26
C HIS A 114 -38.68 -21.57 5.04
N LYS A 115 -39.46 -21.53 3.95
CA LYS A 115 -40.66 -20.69 3.84
C LYS A 115 -41.68 -21.11 4.90
N LYS A 116 -42.24 -20.15 5.64
CA LYS A 116 -43.66 -20.18 6.06
C LYS A 116 -44.33 -18.85 5.74
N LYS A 117 -44.89 -18.75 4.53
CA LYS A 117 -46.00 -17.84 4.20
C LYS A 117 -47.31 -18.59 4.53
N LYS A 118 -48.16 -18.01 5.39
CA LYS A 118 -49.65 -18.14 5.49
C LYS A 118 -50.04 -17.28 6.72
N LYS A 119 -51.00 -16.34 6.72
CA LYS A 119 -52.20 -16.11 5.90
C LYS A 119 -52.66 -14.64 6.04
N LYS A 120 -53.23 -14.12 4.94
CA LYS A 120 -54.10 -12.94 4.78
C LYS A 120 -55.19 -12.79 5.87
N LYS A 121 -55.54 -11.54 6.18
CA LYS A 121 -56.91 -10.94 6.28
C LYS A 121 -56.72 -9.54 6.93
N LYS A 122 -57.38 -8.44 6.59
CA LYS A 122 -58.39 -8.05 5.58
C LYS A 122 -58.61 -6.54 5.84
N LYS A 123 -58.86 -5.73 4.81
CA LYS A 123 -59.85 -4.61 4.78
C LYS A 123 -59.74 -3.53 5.90
N LYS A 124 -59.61 -2.23 5.63
CA LYS A 124 -60.51 -1.40 4.80
C LYS A 124 -59.88 -0.01 4.63
N ARG A 125 -59.96 0.53 3.41
CA ARG A 125 -60.03 1.96 3.15
C ARG A 125 -61.31 2.54 3.77
N LYS A 126 -61.23 3.73 4.33
CA LYS A 126 -61.93 4.91 3.81
C LYS A 126 -61.08 6.12 4.14
#